data_AF-A0A8T4FMC2-F1
#
_entry.id   AF-A0A8T4FMC2-F1
#
_cell.length_a   1.000
_cell.length_b   1.000
_cell.length_c   1.000
_cell.angle_alpha   90.00
_cell.angle_beta   90.00
_cell.angle_gamma   90.00
#
_symmetry.space_group_name_H-M   'P 1'
#
loop_
_entity.id
_entity.type
_entity.pdbx_description
1 polymer ?
#
loop_
_entity_poly.entity_id
_entity_poly.type
_entity_poly.pdbx_seq_one_letter_code
_entity_poly.pdbx_strand_id
1 'polypeptide(L)'
;KASEAKMQALSDRGRNIVKDDEYGIWHSLRPELEIETYGSTCRREEEPRLGKPLRISYVYLGKEEEAVLDGSFLSIQYRPAIDAALKVCEAMGVPAAKVKEALGTFRGVPGRGEVSGRDGEWRVTERNPGISHVSIDMTMRCLKEMGALEGCLAVVDPVSRKVCDKMHPELIRSVLEGYGVEYVITEGDRREVDVSGRPLVVTFVKEAWQ
;
A
#
# COMPACT_ATOMS: atom_id res chain seq x y z
N LYS A 1 -12.10 24.82 -4.76
CA LYS A 1 -12.55 23.87 -3.70
C LYS A 1 -11.97 22.49 -3.98
N ALA A 2 -11.77 21.62 -2.97
CA ALA A 2 -11.24 20.26 -3.19
C ALA A 2 -12.07 19.42 -4.19
N SER A 3 -13.39 19.65 -4.24
CA SER A 3 -14.29 19.04 -5.21
C SER A 3 -14.01 19.46 -6.66
N GLU A 4 -13.64 20.72 -6.90
CA GLU A 4 -13.30 21.22 -8.25
C GLU A 4 -11.97 20.63 -8.75
N ALA A 5 -10.98 20.48 -7.87
CA ALA A 5 -9.74 19.81 -8.20
C ALA A 5 -9.97 18.32 -8.50
N LYS A 6 -10.84 17.64 -7.74
CA LYS A 6 -11.23 16.24 -8.03
C LYS A 6 -11.92 16.11 -9.38
N MET A 7 -12.81 17.03 -9.77
CA MET A 7 -13.47 16.98 -11.07
C MET A 7 -12.50 17.00 -12.27
N GLN A 8 -11.31 17.58 -12.09
CA GLN A 8 -10.25 17.60 -13.13
C GLN A 8 -9.46 16.29 -13.21
N ALA A 9 -9.59 15.38 -12.24
CA ALA A 9 -8.91 14.10 -12.27
C ALA A 9 -9.55 13.11 -13.26
N LEU A 10 -10.85 13.27 -13.54
CA LEU A 10 -11.55 12.45 -14.52
C LEU A 10 -11.32 13.00 -15.93
N SER A 11 -10.98 12.10 -16.83
CA SER A 11 -10.84 12.41 -18.24
C SER A 11 -12.22 12.59 -18.88
N ASP A 12 -12.38 13.67 -19.64
CA ASP A 12 -13.51 13.89 -20.53
C ASP A 12 -13.41 13.04 -21.82
N ARG A 13 -12.25 12.41 -22.04
CA ARG A 13 -11.95 11.57 -23.21
C ARG A 13 -11.38 10.22 -22.77
N GLY A 14 -12.03 9.13 -23.17
CA GLY A 14 -11.58 7.77 -22.88
C GLY A 14 -12.28 7.16 -21.67
N ARG A 15 -11.60 6.22 -21.00
CA ARG A 15 -12.16 5.42 -19.91
C ARG A 15 -11.68 5.94 -18.57
N ASN A 16 -12.61 6.17 -17.66
CA ASN A 16 -12.32 6.48 -16.26
C ASN A 16 -12.42 5.19 -15.46
N ILE A 17 -11.37 4.85 -14.71
CA ILE A 17 -11.31 3.67 -13.87
C ILE A 17 -11.07 4.14 -12.43
N VAL A 18 -12.01 3.87 -11.54
CA VAL A 18 -11.96 4.29 -10.13
C VAL A 18 -12.19 3.11 -9.21
N LYS A 19 -11.86 3.26 -7.93
CA LYS A 19 -12.14 2.21 -6.95
C LYS A 19 -13.64 2.05 -6.76
N ASP A 20 -14.11 0.82 -6.59
CA ASP A 20 -15.53 0.49 -6.46
C ASP A 20 -16.25 1.26 -5.35
N ASP A 21 -15.64 1.37 -4.16
CA ASP A 21 -16.17 2.13 -3.03
C ASP A 21 -16.18 3.65 -3.24
N GLU A 22 -15.49 4.15 -4.25
CA GLU A 22 -15.49 5.57 -4.62
C GLU A 22 -16.43 5.90 -5.78
N TYR A 23 -17.03 4.89 -6.44
CA TYR A 23 -17.88 5.08 -7.62
C TYR A 23 -18.96 6.16 -7.40
N GLY A 24 -19.68 6.09 -6.28
CA GLY A 24 -20.75 7.05 -5.99
C GLY A 24 -20.25 8.49 -5.88
N ILE A 25 -19.05 8.70 -5.32
CA ILE A 25 -18.44 10.01 -5.22
C ILE A 25 -18.12 10.54 -6.63
N TRP A 26 -17.40 9.74 -7.42
CA TRP A 26 -16.95 10.15 -8.76
C TRP A 26 -18.11 10.36 -9.73
N HIS A 27 -19.09 9.46 -9.73
CA HIS A 27 -20.29 9.57 -10.56
C HIS A 27 -21.13 10.78 -10.17
N SER A 28 -21.25 11.11 -8.87
CA SER A 28 -21.97 12.32 -8.44
C SER A 28 -21.34 13.62 -8.94
N LEU A 29 -20.01 13.63 -9.12
CA LEU A 29 -19.27 14.80 -9.58
C LEU A 29 -19.35 14.99 -11.09
N ARG A 30 -19.45 13.89 -11.86
CA ARG A 30 -19.47 13.87 -13.33
C ARG A 30 -20.41 12.76 -13.84
N PRO A 31 -21.74 12.91 -13.68
CA PRO A 31 -22.71 11.85 -13.99
C PRO A 31 -22.78 11.50 -15.48
N GLU A 32 -22.29 12.38 -16.34
CA GLU A 32 -22.25 12.19 -17.79
C GLU A 32 -21.10 11.29 -18.26
N LEU A 33 -20.12 11.00 -17.40
CA LEU A 33 -18.97 10.17 -17.76
C LEU A 33 -19.24 8.69 -17.48
N GLU A 34 -18.79 7.84 -18.39
CA GLU A 34 -18.68 6.40 -18.15
C GLU A 34 -17.52 6.14 -17.18
N ILE A 35 -17.82 5.43 -16.10
CA ILE A 35 -16.87 5.10 -15.04
C ILE A 35 -16.89 3.59 -14.84
N GLU A 36 -15.78 2.94 -15.15
CA GLU A 36 -15.51 1.55 -14.79
C GLU A 36 -14.92 1.48 -13.37
N THR A 37 -15.09 0.34 -12.70
CA THR A 37 -14.61 0.15 -11.32
C THR A 37 -13.62 -1.01 -11.19
N TYR A 38 -12.80 -0.97 -10.14
CA TYR A 38 -11.91 -2.05 -9.70
C TYR A 38 -12.01 -2.29 -8.18
N GLY A 39 -11.51 -3.44 -7.70
CA GLY A 39 -11.38 -3.74 -6.26
C GLY A 39 -11.85 -5.14 -5.83
N SER A 40 -12.41 -5.91 -6.74
CA SER A 40 -13.06 -7.21 -6.45
C SER A 40 -12.44 -8.40 -7.17
N THR A 41 -11.42 -8.17 -8.00
CA THR A 41 -10.87 -9.19 -8.89
C THR A 41 -9.74 -9.96 -8.24
N CYS A 42 -8.92 -9.34 -7.38
CA CYS A 42 -7.80 -9.99 -6.73
C CYS A 42 -8.14 -10.44 -5.31
N ARG A 43 -7.96 -11.74 -5.04
CA ARG A 43 -8.26 -12.37 -3.75
C ARG A 43 -7.04 -13.10 -3.23
N ARG A 44 -6.95 -13.21 -1.90
CA ARG A 44 -5.94 -14.02 -1.23
C ARG A 44 -6.47 -15.45 -1.12
N GLU A 45 -5.59 -16.43 -1.37
CA GLU A 45 -5.92 -17.85 -1.25
C GLU A 45 -5.44 -18.46 0.07
N GLU A 46 -4.69 -17.68 0.86
CA GLU A 46 -4.12 -18.11 2.13
C GLU A 46 -3.98 -16.93 3.10
N GLU A 47 -3.76 -17.25 4.39
CA GLU A 47 -3.50 -16.25 5.40
C GLU A 47 -2.09 -15.65 5.21
N PRO A 48 -1.97 -14.31 5.12
CA PRO A 48 -0.69 -13.67 4.86
C PRO A 48 0.24 -13.83 6.07
N ARG A 49 1.54 -14.00 5.81
CA ARG A 49 2.56 -14.07 6.87
C ARG A 49 3.78 -13.26 6.47
N LEU A 50 4.38 -12.60 7.45
CA LEU A 50 5.57 -11.79 7.23
C LEU A 50 6.73 -12.65 6.71
N GLY A 51 7.40 -12.17 5.65
CA GLY A 51 8.54 -12.88 5.04
C GLY A 51 8.16 -14.13 4.25
N LYS A 52 6.86 -14.42 4.08
CA LYS A 52 6.39 -15.58 3.31
C LYS A 52 5.72 -15.12 2.01
N PRO A 53 5.91 -15.86 0.91
CA PRO A 53 5.13 -15.63 -0.30
C PRO A 53 3.62 -15.69 -0.02
N LEU A 54 2.84 -14.98 -0.82
CA LEU A 54 1.37 -14.97 -0.72
C LEU A 54 0.77 -15.37 -2.06
N ARG A 55 0.01 -16.46 -2.06
CA ARG A 55 -0.80 -16.88 -3.20
C ARG A 55 -2.05 -16.03 -3.31
N ILE A 56 -2.28 -15.53 -4.52
CA ILE A 56 -3.47 -14.79 -4.90
C ILE A 56 -4.14 -15.44 -6.10
N SER A 57 -5.46 -15.36 -6.15
CA SER A 57 -6.23 -15.55 -7.37
C SER A 57 -6.62 -14.18 -7.92
N TYR A 58 -6.81 -14.11 -9.23
CA TYR A 58 -7.33 -12.92 -9.89
C TYR A 58 -8.15 -13.28 -11.13
N VAL A 59 -9.14 -12.44 -11.44
CA VAL A 59 -9.90 -12.55 -12.69
C VAL A 59 -9.37 -11.55 -13.71
N TYR A 60 -8.96 -12.03 -14.88
CA TYR A 60 -8.51 -11.21 -16.00
C TYR A 60 -9.15 -11.66 -17.31
N LEU A 61 -9.80 -10.74 -18.03
CA LEU A 61 -10.56 -11.04 -19.26
C LEU A 61 -11.54 -12.21 -19.10
N GLY A 62 -12.23 -12.24 -17.95
CA GLY A 62 -13.22 -13.27 -17.61
C GLY A 62 -12.65 -14.64 -17.24
N LYS A 63 -11.32 -14.79 -17.13
CA LYS A 63 -10.66 -16.02 -16.69
C LYS A 63 -10.05 -15.85 -15.31
N GLU A 64 -10.21 -16.87 -14.49
CA GLU A 64 -9.54 -16.97 -13.20
C GLU A 64 -8.12 -17.51 -13.40
N GLU A 65 -7.16 -16.83 -12.79
CA GLU A 65 -5.73 -17.13 -12.84
C GLU A 65 -5.13 -16.99 -11.43
N GLU A 66 -3.93 -17.52 -11.25
CA GLU A 66 -3.21 -17.46 -9.97
C GLU A 66 -1.84 -16.81 -10.14
N ALA A 67 -1.35 -16.17 -9.07
CA ALA A 67 0.01 -15.68 -8.94
C ALA A 67 0.52 -15.86 -7.51
N VAL A 68 1.84 -15.88 -7.36
CA VAL A 68 2.50 -15.91 -6.05
C VAL A 68 3.29 -14.62 -5.89
N LEU A 69 2.87 -13.79 -4.95
CA LEU A 69 3.56 -12.55 -4.60
C LEU A 69 4.75 -12.88 -3.71
N ASP A 70 5.86 -12.17 -3.92
CA ASP A 70 7.09 -12.37 -3.17
C ASP A 70 6.93 -11.97 -1.69
N GLY A 71 7.56 -12.74 -0.78
CA GLY A 71 7.51 -12.51 0.67
C GLY A 71 8.47 -11.42 1.17
N SER A 72 9.37 -10.91 0.33
CA SER A 72 10.26 -9.79 0.64
C SER A 72 9.54 -8.43 0.66
N PHE A 73 8.22 -8.41 0.51
CA PHE A 73 7.38 -7.22 0.66
C PHE A 73 6.10 -7.56 1.41
N LEU A 74 5.40 -6.55 1.93
CA LEU A 74 4.03 -6.66 2.44
C LEU A 74 3.08 -6.91 1.27
N SER A 75 3.11 -8.14 0.76
CA SER A 75 2.40 -8.58 -0.45
C SER A 75 0.92 -8.22 -0.45
N ILE A 76 0.25 -8.34 0.70
CA ILE A 76 -1.18 -8.00 0.83
C ILE A 76 -1.48 -6.51 0.60
N GLN A 77 -0.51 -5.62 0.84
CA GLN A 77 -0.63 -4.18 0.58
C GLN A 77 -0.76 -3.86 -0.91
N TYR A 78 -0.26 -4.74 -1.78
CA TYR A 78 -0.31 -4.55 -3.24
C TYR A 78 -1.63 -4.98 -3.87
N ARG A 79 -2.52 -5.66 -3.14
CA ARG A 79 -3.78 -6.18 -3.70
C ARG A 79 -4.63 -5.10 -4.39
N PRO A 80 -4.89 -3.93 -3.78
CA PRO A 80 -5.65 -2.87 -4.43
C PRO A 80 -4.96 -2.29 -5.68
N ALA A 81 -3.62 -2.23 -5.66
CA ALA A 81 -2.84 -1.77 -6.81
C ALA A 81 -2.87 -2.80 -7.95
N ILE A 82 -2.86 -4.09 -7.63
CA ILE A 82 -3.03 -5.19 -8.60
C ILE A 82 -4.42 -5.11 -9.22
N ASP A 83 -5.49 -4.96 -8.43
CA ASP A 83 -6.85 -4.78 -8.96
C ASP A 83 -6.94 -3.61 -9.95
N ALA A 84 -6.37 -2.46 -9.58
CA ALA A 84 -6.34 -1.28 -10.45
C ALA A 84 -5.57 -1.57 -11.74
N ALA A 85 -4.38 -2.16 -11.63
CA ALA A 85 -3.52 -2.47 -12.78
C ALA A 85 -4.18 -3.49 -13.72
N LEU A 86 -4.83 -4.53 -13.19
CA LEU A 86 -5.58 -5.50 -14.00
C LEU A 86 -6.68 -4.81 -14.79
N LYS A 87 -7.45 -3.92 -14.16
CA LYS A 87 -8.54 -3.22 -14.85
C LYS A 87 -8.04 -2.28 -15.94
N VAL A 88 -6.93 -1.57 -15.69
CA VAL A 88 -6.27 -0.73 -16.69
C VAL A 88 -5.72 -1.57 -17.84
N CYS A 89 -5.05 -2.69 -17.57
CA CYS A 89 -4.54 -3.61 -18.57
C CYS A 89 -5.65 -4.16 -19.47
N GLU A 90 -6.81 -4.53 -18.90
CA GLU A 90 -7.99 -4.95 -19.66
C GLU A 90 -8.46 -3.83 -20.60
N ALA A 91 -8.62 -2.61 -20.08
CA ALA A 91 -9.05 -1.45 -20.87
C ALA A 91 -8.06 -1.09 -22.00
N MET A 92 -6.78 -1.37 -21.81
CA MET A 92 -5.71 -1.18 -22.80
C MET A 92 -5.56 -2.37 -23.77
N GLY A 93 -6.29 -3.47 -23.57
CA GLY A 93 -6.19 -4.67 -24.41
C GLY A 93 -4.87 -5.44 -24.24
N VAL A 94 -4.26 -5.39 -23.06
CA VAL A 94 -3.01 -6.11 -22.79
C VAL A 94 -3.25 -7.63 -22.82
N PRO A 95 -2.45 -8.42 -23.56
CA PRO A 95 -2.62 -9.87 -23.62
C PRO A 95 -2.47 -10.54 -22.25
N ALA A 96 -3.34 -11.51 -21.94
CA ALA A 96 -3.32 -12.24 -20.66
C ALA A 96 -1.96 -12.86 -20.33
N ALA A 97 -1.26 -13.39 -21.34
CA ALA A 97 0.09 -13.95 -21.15
C ALA A 97 1.09 -12.92 -20.60
N LYS A 98 0.98 -11.64 -21.01
CA LYS A 98 1.86 -10.56 -20.54
C LYS A 98 1.53 -10.13 -19.11
N VAL A 99 0.24 -10.09 -18.76
CA VAL A 99 -0.18 -9.83 -17.38
C VAL A 99 0.32 -10.94 -16.45
N LYS A 100 0.17 -12.20 -16.85
CA LYS A 100 0.66 -13.36 -16.09
C LYS A 100 2.17 -13.34 -15.90
N GLU A 101 2.93 -13.04 -16.97
CA GLU A 101 4.38 -12.88 -16.91
C GLU A 101 4.79 -11.74 -15.96
N ALA A 102 4.13 -10.59 -16.05
CA ALA A 102 4.42 -9.43 -15.21
C ALA A 102 4.11 -9.69 -13.72
N LEU A 103 2.95 -10.27 -13.40
CA LEU A 103 2.61 -10.61 -12.02
C LEU A 103 3.53 -11.69 -11.45
N GLY A 104 3.92 -12.69 -12.26
CA GLY A 104 4.85 -13.74 -11.84
C GLY A 104 6.29 -13.24 -11.58
N THR A 105 6.64 -12.06 -12.10
CA THR A 105 7.96 -11.44 -11.93
C THR A 105 7.94 -10.24 -11.00
N PHE A 106 6.76 -9.80 -10.54
CA PHE A 106 6.61 -8.65 -9.66
C PHE A 106 7.17 -8.95 -8.27
N ARG A 107 8.16 -8.15 -7.86
CA ARG A 107 8.82 -8.24 -6.55
C ARG A 107 8.56 -6.98 -5.73
N GLY A 108 7.39 -6.35 -5.82
CA GLY A 108 7.14 -5.10 -5.10
C GLY A 108 8.01 -3.93 -5.58
N VAL A 109 7.98 -2.85 -4.80
CA VAL A 109 8.74 -1.61 -5.05
C VAL A 109 9.68 -1.37 -3.87
N PRO A 110 11.00 -1.18 -4.08
CA PRO A 110 11.94 -0.89 -3.00
C PRO A 110 11.49 0.26 -2.11
N GLY A 111 11.55 0.06 -0.79
CA GLY A 111 11.03 1.01 0.19
C GLY A 111 9.49 1.19 0.19
N ARG A 112 8.70 0.27 -0.35
CA ARG A 112 7.23 0.25 -0.19
C ARG A 112 6.80 -1.08 0.43
N GLY A 113 6.72 -1.09 1.75
CA GLY A 113 6.45 -2.30 2.53
C GLY A 113 7.54 -3.36 2.35
N GLU A 114 8.79 -2.96 2.17
CA GLU A 114 9.91 -3.89 1.96
C GLU A 114 10.21 -4.67 3.26
N VAL A 115 10.24 -5.98 3.18
CA VAL A 115 10.41 -6.92 4.30
C VAL A 115 11.80 -7.54 4.25
N SER A 116 12.51 -7.45 5.36
CA SER A 116 13.80 -8.10 5.55
C SER A 116 13.89 -8.70 6.95
N GLY A 117 14.80 -9.64 7.17
CA GLY A 117 14.95 -10.33 8.45
C GLY A 117 14.84 -11.84 8.34
N ARG A 118 15.13 -12.52 9.45
CA ARG A 118 15.05 -13.98 9.63
C ARG A 118 14.80 -14.29 11.10
N ASP A 119 14.39 -15.51 11.39
CA ASP A 119 14.37 -16.07 12.75
C ASP A 119 13.54 -15.29 13.78
N GLY A 120 12.43 -14.68 13.34
CA GLY A 120 11.51 -13.96 14.22
C GLY A 120 11.88 -12.50 14.46
N GLU A 121 12.98 -12.02 13.89
CA GLU A 121 13.37 -10.61 13.86
C GLU A 121 13.18 -10.05 12.46
N TRP A 122 12.16 -9.22 12.30
CA TRP A 122 11.75 -8.67 11.02
C TRP A 122 11.83 -7.16 10.98
N ARG A 123 12.11 -6.64 9.80
CA ARG A 123 12.10 -5.22 9.48
C ARG A 123 11.19 -4.98 8.29
N VAL A 124 10.31 -3.99 8.43
CA VAL A 124 9.46 -3.47 7.35
C VAL A 124 9.87 -2.04 7.07
N THR A 125 10.07 -1.70 5.79
CA THR A 125 10.50 -0.36 5.38
C THR A 125 9.50 0.30 4.45
N GLU A 126 9.05 1.49 4.83
CA GLU A 126 8.17 2.39 4.09
C GLU A 126 8.86 3.75 3.90
N ARG A 127 9.29 4.08 2.68
CA ARG A 127 10.06 5.29 2.34
C ARG A 127 9.31 6.18 1.35
N ASN A 128 8.35 6.97 1.80
CA ASN A 128 7.42 7.66 0.90
C ASN A 128 7.40 9.18 1.11
N PRO A 129 7.44 10.02 0.06
CA PRO A 129 7.20 11.46 0.21
C PRO A 129 5.85 11.81 0.86
N GLY A 130 4.86 10.92 0.72
CA GLY A 130 3.50 11.09 1.24
C GLY A 130 3.22 10.40 2.57
N ILE A 131 4.20 10.09 3.43
CA ILE A 131 3.89 9.45 4.73
C ILE A 131 2.91 10.31 5.52
N SER A 132 1.79 9.67 5.88
CA SER A 132 0.66 10.20 6.61
C SER A 132 0.09 9.16 7.56
N HIS A 133 -0.83 9.58 8.43
CA HIS A 133 -1.57 8.67 9.31
C HIS A 133 -2.36 7.61 8.52
N VAL A 134 -2.85 7.94 7.32
CA VAL A 134 -3.57 6.99 6.45
C VAL A 134 -2.64 5.91 5.89
N SER A 135 -1.45 6.29 5.43
CA SER A 135 -0.49 5.29 4.93
C SER A 135 0.03 4.39 6.05
N ILE A 136 0.27 4.95 7.24
CA ILE A 136 0.70 4.18 8.42
C ILE A 136 -0.41 3.21 8.86
N ASP A 137 -1.66 3.68 8.93
CA ASP A 137 -2.81 2.83 9.25
C ASP A 137 -2.92 1.65 8.28
N MET A 138 -2.74 1.88 6.98
CA MET A 138 -2.73 0.80 5.99
C MET A 138 -1.63 -0.25 6.29
N THR A 139 -0.39 0.17 6.52
CA THR A 139 0.70 -0.75 6.91
C THR A 139 0.36 -1.51 8.20
N MET A 140 -0.20 -0.84 9.22
CA MET A 140 -0.59 -1.48 10.48
C MET A 140 -1.71 -2.50 10.30
N ARG A 141 -2.71 -2.23 9.44
CA ARG A 141 -3.76 -3.20 9.09
C ARG A 141 -3.18 -4.46 8.45
N CYS A 142 -2.25 -4.32 7.49
CA CYS A 142 -1.57 -5.46 6.91
C CYS A 142 -0.88 -6.32 7.97
N LEU A 143 -0.12 -5.68 8.86
CA LEU A 143 0.63 -6.38 9.90
C LEU A 143 -0.30 -7.02 10.94
N LYS A 144 -1.43 -6.37 11.26
CA LYS A 144 -2.48 -6.95 12.10
C LYS A 144 -3.08 -8.20 11.47
N GLU A 145 -3.42 -8.14 10.19
CA GLU A 145 -3.94 -9.29 9.44
C GLU A 145 -2.93 -10.45 9.39
N MET A 146 -1.63 -10.14 9.37
CA MET A 146 -0.56 -11.15 9.45
C MET A 146 -0.30 -11.67 10.88
N GLY A 147 -0.96 -11.13 11.91
CA GLY A 147 -0.68 -11.44 13.30
C GLY A 147 0.72 -11.01 13.77
N ALA A 148 1.31 -9.98 13.16
CA ALA A 148 2.71 -9.60 13.33
C ALA A 148 2.94 -8.42 14.29
N LEU A 149 1.88 -7.87 14.92
CA LEU A 149 1.99 -6.65 15.73
C LEU A 149 2.53 -6.87 17.15
N GLU A 150 2.62 -8.10 17.63
CA GLU A 150 3.12 -8.38 18.98
C GLU A 150 4.59 -7.96 19.12
N GLY A 151 4.87 -7.07 20.09
CA GLY A 151 6.21 -6.54 20.32
C GLY A 151 6.73 -5.59 19.22
N CYS A 152 5.86 -5.16 18.30
CA CYS A 152 6.21 -4.28 17.19
C CYS A 152 6.63 -2.89 17.68
N LEU A 153 7.70 -2.35 17.08
CA LEU A 153 8.15 -0.97 17.24
C LEU A 153 8.06 -0.24 15.89
N ALA A 154 7.32 0.87 15.85
CA ALA A 154 7.27 1.77 14.69
C ALA A 154 8.26 2.93 14.87
N VAL A 155 9.16 3.13 13.91
CA VAL A 155 10.07 4.28 13.84
C VAL A 155 9.62 5.20 12.72
N VAL A 156 9.27 6.43 13.04
CA VAL A 156 8.82 7.44 12.08
C VAL A 156 9.86 8.54 11.97
N ASP A 157 10.50 8.65 10.81
CA ASP A 157 11.59 9.58 10.53
C ASP A 157 11.18 10.63 9.47
N PRO A 158 10.85 11.87 9.88
CA PRO A 158 10.41 12.93 8.98
C PRO A 158 11.56 13.68 8.32
N VAL A 159 12.40 12.96 7.55
CA VAL A 159 13.61 13.50 6.90
C VAL A 159 13.35 14.77 6.09
N SER A 160 12.16 14.94 5.52
CA SER A 160 11.73 16.21 4.90
C SER A 160 10.50 16.82 5.55
N ARG A 161 10.70 17.96 6.25
CA ARG A 161 9.60 18.82 6.75
C ARG A 161 8.98 19.71 5.65
N LYS A 162 9.57 19.75 4.45
CA LYS A 162 9.25 20.76 3.41
C LYS A 162 8.27 20.30 2.32
N VAL A 163 8.00 19.00 2.17
CA VAL A 163 7.20 18.48 1.04
C VAL A 163 5.72 18.27 1.40
N CYS A 164 4.89 19.15 0.82
CA CYS A 164 3.44 19.17 0.50
C CYS A 164 2.35 18.46 1.33
N ASP A 165 2.65 17.77 2.43
CA ASP A 165 1.64 17.54 3.47
C ASP A 165 2.35 17.51 4.81
N LYS A 166 1.93 18.40 5.72
CA LYS A 166 2.44 18.41 7.09
C LYS A 166 2.13 17.04 7.66
N MET A 167 3.19 16.28 7.97
CA MET A 167 3.03 15.10 8.80
C MET A 167 2.32 15.55 10.07
N HIS A 168 1.17 14.96 10.38
CA HIS A 168 0.38 15.30 11.57
C HIS A 168 0.76 14.32 12.68
N PRO A 169 1.69 14.68 13.59
CA PRO A 169 2.26 13.70 14.52
C PRO A 169 1.19 13.14 15.44
N GLU A 170 0.25 13.97 15.91
CA GLU A 170 -0.83 13.52 16.79
C GLU A 170 -1.76 12.49 16.14
N LEU A 171 -2.06 12.64 14.84
CA LEU A 171 -2.86 11.65 14.12
C LEU A 171 -2.10 10.33 13.93
N ILE A 172 -0.79 10.42 13.69
CA ILE A 172 0.08 9.24 13.58
C ILE A 172 0.16 8.51 14.92
N ARG A 173 0.37 9.23 16.02
CA ARG A 173 0.37 8.67 17.38
C ARG A 173 -0.95 7.95 17.67
N SER A 174 -2.07 8.64 17.43
CA SER A 174 -3.40 8.07 17.65
C SER A 174 -3.63 6.78 16.85
N VAL A 175 -3.16 6.70 15.60
CA VAL A 175 -3.22 5.47 14.81
C VAL A 175 -2.39 4.36 15.46
N LEU A 176 -1.11 4.61 15.75
CA LEU A 176 -0.20 3.58 16.30
C LEU A 176 -0.68 3.07 17.67
N GLU A 177 -1.14 3.97 18.53
CA GLU A 177 -1.75 3.64 19.83
C GLU A 177 -3.01 2.80 19.66
N GLY A 178 -3.84 3.10 18.64
CA GLY A 178 -5.03 2.31 18.31
C GLY A 178 -4.73 0.85 17.92
N TYR A 179 -3.50 0.57 17.46
CA TYR A 179 -3.01 -0.79 17.20
C TYR A 179 -2.22 -1.39 18.37
N GLY A 180 -2.00 -0.64 19.46
CA GLY A 180 -1.15 -1.07 20.58
C GLY A 180 0.33 -1.17 20.22
N VAL A 181 0.79 -0.40 19.23
CA VAL A 181 2.17 -0.42 18.72
C VAL A 181 3.00 0.64 19.42
N GLU A 182 4.14 0.24 19.98
CA GLU A 182 5.13 1.19 20.51
C GLU A 182 5.76 1.98 19.36
N TYR A 183 6.11 3.23 19.61
CA TYR A 183 6.64 4.08 18.54
C TYR A 183 7.69 5.08 18.99
N VAL A 184 8.53 5.48 18.03
CA VAL A 184 9.49 6.58 18.13
C VAL A 184 9.32 7.48 16.92
N ILE A 185 9.07 8.77 17.15
CA ILE A 185 9.08 9.79 16.09
C ILE A 185 10.37 10.60 16.27
N THR A 186 11.26 10.58 15.28
CA THR A 186 12.55 11.28 15.34
C THR A 186 12.41 12.73 14.84
N GLU A 187 13.50 13.49 14.93
CA GLU A 187 13.55 14.87 14.44
C GLU A 187 13.74 15.00 12.92
N GLY A 188 13.87 13.89 12.18
CA GLY A 188 14.21 13.90 10.75
C GLY A 188 15.71 13.79 10.48
N ASP A 189 16.52 13.44 11.48
CA ASP A 189 17.98 13.45 11.47
C ASP A 189 18.60 12.09 11.12
N ARG A 190 17.78 11.08 10.80
CA ARG A 190 18.20 9.69 10.56
C ARG A 190 18.99 9.09 11.71
N ARG A 191 18.76 9.55 12.93
CA ARG A 191 19.42 8.98 14.10
C ARG A 191 19.01 7.52 14.28
N GLU A 192 19.99 6.69 14.61
CA GLU A 192 19.77 5.29 14.94
C GLU A 192 18.93 5.17 16.22
N VAL A 193 17.83 4.42 16.13
CA VAL A 193 16.95 4.10 17.26
C VAL A 193 17.36 2.72 17.76
N ASP A 194 17.49 2.55 19.07
CA ASP A 194 17.71 1.23 19.64
C ASP A 194 16.45 0.37 19.45
N VAL A 195 16.61 -0.67 18.65
CA VAL A 195 15.55 -1.61 18.31
C VAL A 195 15.87 -3.04 18.81
N SER A 196 16.84 -3.16 19.71
CA SER A 196 17.30 -4.44 20.23
C SER A 196 16.16 -5.18 20.94
N GLY A 197 16.03 -6.49 20.67
CA GLY A 197 15.00 -7.34 21.27
C GLY A 197 13.58 -7.11 20.72
N ARG A 198 13.42 -6.32 19.65
CA ARG A 198 12.13 -6.14 18.98
C ARG A 198 11.94 -7.22 17.91
N PRO A 199 10.88 -8.05 17.99
CA PRO A 199 10.60 -9.05 16.95
C PRO A 199 10.21 -8.41 15.61
N LEU A 200 9.62 -7.21 15.64
CA LEU A 200 9.28 -6.45 14.44
C LEU A 200 9.63 -4.97 14.62
N VAL A 201 10.33 -4.44 13.63
CA VAL A 201 10.56 -3.00 13.48
C VAL A 201 9.97 -2.52 12.17
N VAL A 202 9.11 -1.50 12.22
CA VAL A 202 8.54 -0.87 11.03
C VAL A 202 9.09 0.54 10.91
N THR A 203 9.85 0.81 9.85
CA THR A 203 10.47 2.11 9.62
C THR A 203 9.73 2.89 8.55
N PHE A 204 9.23 4.07 8.92
CA PHE A 204 8.53 5.02 8.08
C PHE A 204 9.43 6.24 7.84
N VAL A 205 9.98 6.39 6.63
CA VAL A 205 10.85 7.51 6.26
C VAL A 205 10.13 8.44 5.28
N LYS A 206 9.89 9.69 5.71
CA LYS A 206 9.32 10.71 4.81
C LYS A 206 10.44 11.37 3.99
N GLU A 207 10.75 10.78 2.84
CA GLU A 207 11.78 11.30 1.93
C GLU A 207 11.25 12.51 1.12
N ALA A 208 12.08 13.52 0.85
CA ALA A 208 11.74 14.50 -0.18
C ALA A 208 11.92 13.85 -1.56
N TRP A 209 11.12 14.26 -2.56
CA TRP A 209 11.58 14.15 -3.95
C TRP A 209 12.88 14.94 -4.07
N GLN A 210 13.95 14.28 -4.53
CA GLN A 210 15.19 14.94 -4.93
C GLN A 210 14.98 15.75 -6.20
#